data_AF-A0A7Y2WWT4-F1
#
_entry.id   AF-A0A7Y2WWT4-F1
#
_cell.length_a   1.000
_cell.length_b   1.000
_cell.length_c   1.000
_cell.angle_alpha   90.00
_cell.angle_beta   90.00
_cell.angle_gamma   90.00
#
_symmetry.space_group_name_H-M   'P 1'
#
loop_
_entity.id
_entity.type
_entity.pdbx_description
1 polymer ?
#
loop_
_entity_poly.entity_id
_entity_poly.type
_entity_poly.pdbx_seq_one_letter_code
_entity_poly.pdbx_strand_id
1 'polypeptide(L)'
;MNPSSQRLRHWATRGALVLAAVAIFLGAIFTVVITMAEGALPTDAAGWSIMLVRTVLIWGGGGLFFGAILGMYASMIWRDPDV
;
A
#
# COMPACT_ATOMS: atom_id res chain seq x y z
N MET A 1 11.60 -28.87 -4.32
CA MET A 1 11.32 -27.41 -4.28
C MET A 1 12.61 -26.69 -4.61
N ASN A 2 12.66 -25.92 -5.70
CA ASN A 2 13.88 -25.20 -6.10
C ASN A 2 14.14 -24.04 -5.11
N PRO A 3 15.29 -23.99 -4.41
CA PRO A 3 15.58 -22.97 -3.39
C PRO A 3 15.57 -21.52 -3.92
N SER A 4 15.68 -21.33 -5.24
CA SER A 4 15.53 -20.02 -5.90
C SER A 4 14.12 -19.44 -5.75
N SER A 5 13.06 -20.26 -5.72
CA SER A 5 11.68 -19.77 -5.70
C SER A 5 11.26 -19.20 -4.34
N GLN A 6 11.80 -19.73 -3.24
CA GLN A 6 11.54 -19.19 -1.89
C GLN A 6 12.19 -17.83 -1.66
N ARG A 7 13.42 -17.64 -2.16
CA ARG A 7 14.13 -16.36 -2.08
C ARG A 7 13.42 -15.28 -2.90
N LEU A 8 12.95 -15.63 -4.09
CA LEU A 8 12.23 -14.69 -4.95
C LEU A 8 10.88 -14.29 -4.35
N ARG A 9 10.13 -15.25 -3.79
CA ARG A 9 8.89 -14.97 -3.05
C ARG A 9 9.12 -13.98 -1.91
N HIS A 10 10.16 -14.19 -1.10
CA HIS A 10 10.49 -13.29 0.00
C HIS A 10 10.83 -11.87 -0.49
N TRP A 11 11.55 -11.74 -1.60
CA TRP A 11 11.86 -10.45 -2.20
C TRP A 11 10.61 -9.75 -2.75
N ALA A 12 9.74 -10.49 -3.45
CA ALA A 12 8.48 -9.95 -3.96
C ALA A 12 7.55 -9.48 -2.82
N THR A 13 7.43 -10.27 -1.75
CA THR A 13 6.61 -9.90 -0.57
C THR A 13 7.18 -8.69 0.15
N ARG A 14 8.50 -8.60 0.32
CA ARG A 14 9.15 -7.43 0.94
C ARG A 14 9.00 -6.17 0.07
N GLY A 15 9.16 -6.30 -1.25
CA GLY A 15 8.94 -5.20 -2.19
C GLY A 15 7.50 -4.68 -2.15
N ALA A 16 6.52 -5.59 -2.16
CA ALA A 16 5.10 -5.24 -2.05
C ALA A 16 4.76 -4.55 -0.72
N LEU A 17 5.34 -5.01 0.40
CA LEU A 17 5.18 -4.37 1.71
C LEU A 17 5.71 -2.94 1.74
N VAL A 18 6.90 -2.71 1.16
CA VAL A 18 7.49 -1.37 1.08
C VAL A 18 6.63 -0.45 0.21
N LEU A 19 6.18 -0.94 -0.95
CA LEU A 19 5.30 -0.17 -1.83
C LEU A 19 3.96 0.17 -1.17
N ALA A 20 3.36 -0.78 -0.44
CA ALA A 20 2.15 -0.55 0.32
C ALA A 20 2.36 0.51 1.42
N ALA A 21 3.47 0.43 2.17
CA ALA A 21 3.80 1.43 3.19
C ALA A 21 3.99 2.83 2.58
N VAL A 22 4.69 2.93 1.45
CA VAL A 22 4.89 4.20 0.73
C VAL A 22 3.57 4.77 0.21
N ALA A 23 2.69 3.93 -0.35
CA ALA A 23 1.38 4.35 -0.82
C ALA A 23 0.49 4.88 0.31
N ILE A 24 0.48 4.19 1.46
CA ILE A 24 -0.23 4.63 2.67
C ILE A 24 0.31 5.99 3.13
N PHE A 25 1.63 6.15 3.17
CA PHE A 25 2.27 7.37 3.63
C PHE A 25 1.96 8.57 2.72
N LEU A 26 2.10 8.40 1.40
CA LEU A 26 1.75 9.42 0.41
C LEU A 26 0.26 9.77 0.45
N GLY A 27 -0.61 8.76 0.54
CA GLY A 27 -2.04 8.96 0.70
C GLY A 27 -2.40 9.73 1.97
N ALA A 28 -1.70 9.45 3.06
CA ALA A 28 -1.89 10.16 4.32
C ALA A 28 -1.50 11.64 4.23
N ILE A 29 -0.34 11.94 3.66
CA ILE A 29 0.09 13.32 3.41
C ILE A 29 -0.94 14.03 2.53
N PHE A 30 -1.39 13.38 1.46
CA PHE A 30 -2.33 13.97 0.52
C PHE A 30 -3.68 14.31 1.18
N THR A 31 -4.21 13.40 2.00
CA THR A 31 -5.45 13.67 2.74
C THR A 31 -5.29 14.81 3.73
N VAL A 32 -4.16 14.90 4.44
CA VAL A 32 -3.87 16.05 5.31
C VAL A 32 -3.84 17.35 4.53
N VAL A 33 -3.15 17.40 3.39
CA VAL A 33 -3.08 18.60 2.53
C VAL A 33 -4.46 19.03 2.03
N ILE A 34 -5.32 18.09 1.61
CA ILE A 34 -6.69 18.41 1.19
C ILE A 34 -7.51 18.97 2.35
N THR A 35 -7.50 18.31 3.52
CA THR A 35 -8.24 18.83 4.68
C THR A 35 -7.74 20.18 5.17
N MET A 36 -6.44 20.48 5.00
CA MET A 36 -5.89 21.82 5.21
C MET A 36 -6.46 22.83 4.22
N ALA A 37 -6.48 22.48 2.92
CA ALA A 37 -7.02 23.34 1.88
C ALA A 37 -8.53 23.59 2.02
N GLU A 38 -9.28 22.61 2.52
CA GLU A 38 -10.72 22.72 2.80
C GLU A 38 -11.03 23.49 4.09
N GLY A 39 -10.02 23.82 4.90
CA GLY A 39 -10.22 24.43 6.22
C GLY A 39 -10.95 23.53 7.22
N ALA A 40 -11.05 22.22 6.92
CA ALA A 40 -11.78 21.22 7.69
C ALA A 40 -10.86 20.45 8.66
N LEU A 41 -9.78 21.08 9.11
CA LEU A 41 -8.86 20.48 10.07
C LEU A 41 -9.57 20.17 11.39
N PRO A 42 -9.41 18.94 11.93
CA PRO A 42 -9.94 18.62 13.24
C PRO A 42 -9.31 19.50 14.32
N THR A 43 -10.14 20.01 15.23
CA THR A 43 -9.69 20.82 16.38
C THR A 43 -9.46 19.97 17.63
N ASP A 44 -9.86 18.71 17.58
CA ASP A 44 -9.92 17.77 18.69
C ASP A 44 -9.25 16.42 18.35
N ALA A 45 -8.70 15.76 19.37
CA ALA A 45 -7.94 14.51 19.20
C ALA A 45 -8.77 13.35 18.59
N ALA A 46 -10.08 13.33 18.86
CA ALA A 46 -11.00 12.35 18.29
C ALA A 46 -11.16 12.55 16.77
N GLY A 47 -11.31 13.79 16.30
CA GLY A 47 -11.35 14.08 14.87
C GLY A 47 -10.06 13.71 14.13
N TRP A 48 -8.88 13.95 14.73
CA TRP A 48 -7.59 13.54 14.15
C TRP A 48 -7.48 12.03 13.99
N SER A 49 -7.88 11.26 15.01
CA SER A 49 -7.83 9.80 14.96
C SER A 49 -8.82 9.22 13.95
N ILE A 50 -10.04 9.75 13.86
CA ILE A 50 -11.02 9.34 12.85
C ILE A 50 -10.52 9.63 11.43
N MET A 51 -9.96 10.83 11.22
CA MET A 51 -9.39 11.23 9.95
C MET A 51 -8.24 10.31 9.54
N LEU A 52 -7.29 10.05 10.44
CA LEU A 52 -6.17 9.14 10.18
C LEU A 52 -6.66 7.72 9.89
N VAL A 53 -7.61 7.19 10.64
CA VAL A 53 -8.17 5.85 10.41
C VAL A 53 -8.84 5.76 9.05
N ARG A 54 -9.69 6.72 8.67
CA ARG A 54 -10.32 6.76 7.34
C ARG A 54 -9.28 6.84 6.22
N THR A 55 -8.27 7.67 6.43
CA THR A 55 -7.17 7.86 5.49
C THR A 55 -6.38 6.57 5.28
N VAL A 56 -6.04 5.89 6.37
CA VAL A 56 -5.38 4.58 6.33
C VAL A 56 -6.27 3.53 5.68
N LEU A 57 -7.59 3.55 5.89
CA LEU A 57 -8.52 2.61 5.25
C LEU A 57 -8.64 2.85 3.73
N ILE A 58 -8.77 4.12 3.31
CA ILE A 58 -8.90 4.50 1.89
C ILE A 58 -7.61 4.18 1.14
N TRP A 59 -6.48 4.66 1.64
CA TRP A 59 -5.19 4.55 0.97
C TRP A 59 -4.48 3.24 1.25
N GLY A 60 -4.66 2.66 2.43
CA GLY A 60 -4.15 1.33 2.76
C GLY A 60 -4.93 0.22 2.08
N GLY A 61 -6.25 0.34 1.96
CA GLY A 61 -7.05 -0.58 1.14
C GLY A 61 -6.62 -0.53 -0.33
N GLY A 62 -6.54 0.67 -0.90
CA GLY A 62 -6.09 0.86 -2.29
C GLY A 62 -4.65 0.41 -2.52
N GLY A 63 -3.72 0.74 -1.61
CA GLY A 63 -2.32 0.38 -1.69
C GLY A 63 -2.08 -1.13 -1.55
N LEU A 64 -2.80 -1.81 -0.64
CA LEU A 64 -2.74 -3.26 -0.50
C LEU A 64 -3.31 -3.98 -1.73
N PHE A 65 -4.44 -3.51 -2.26
CA PHE A 65 -5.04 -4.06 -3.47
C PHE A 65 -4.13 -3.87 -4.70
N PHE A 66 -3.58 -2.67 -4.87
CA PHE A 66 -2.63 -2.36 -5.94
C PHE A 66 -1.35 -3.19 -5.83
N GLY A 67 -0.78 -3.31 -4.62
CA GLY A 67 0.38 -4.16 -4.35
C GLY A 67 0.11 -5.64 -4.61
N ALA A 68 -1.09 -6.13 -4.28
CA ALA A 68 -1.50 -7.51 -4.56
C ALA A 68 -1.63 -7.78 -6.06
N ILE A 69 -2.23 -6.86 -6.84
CA ILE A 69 -2.32 -6.95 -8.30
C ILE A 69 -0.93 -6.94 -8.93
N LEU A 70 -0.05 -6.03 -8.51
CA LEU A 70 1.34 -6.00 -8.99
C LEU A 70 2.09 -7.29 -8.66
N GLY A 71 1.92 -7.83 -7.45
CA GLY A 71 2.49 -9.12 -7.07
C GLY A 71 1.97 -10.27 -7.91
N MET A 72 0.67 -10.28 -8.24
CA MET A 72 0.06 -11.25 -9.14
C MET A 72 0.63 -11.12 -10.56
N TYR A 73 0.75 -9.91 -11.10
CA TYR A 73 1.37 -9.65 -12.40
C TYR A 73 2.84 -10.06 -12.45
N ALA A 74 3.63 -9.70 -11.45
CA ALA A 74 5.04 -10.10 -11.34
C ALA A 74 5.18 -11.63 -11.30
N SER A 75 4.25 -12.34 -10.63
CA SER A 75 4.22 -13.81 -10.62
C SER A 75 3.87 -14.44 -11.97
N MET A 76 3.15 -13.72 -12.84
CA MET A 76 2.85 -14.17 -14.20
C MET A 76 4.03 -13.94 -15.16
N ILE A 77 4.80 -12.86 -14.99
CA ILE A 77 5.98 -12.55 -15.82
C ILE A 77 7.14 -13.54 -15.56
N TRP A 78 7.26 -14.04 -14.34
CA TRP A 78 8.31 -15.00 -13.94
C TRP A 78 7.89 -16.47 -14.04
N ARG A 79 6.69 -16.75 -14.57
CA ARG A 79 6.28 -18.11 -14.85
C ARG A 79 7.00 -18.53 -16.14
N ASP A 80 8.00 -19.39 -16.00
CA ASP A 80 8.74 -19.95 -17.13
C ASP A 80 7.75 -20.40 -18.23
N PRO A 81 7.99 -20.04 -19.51
CA PRO A 81 7.14 -20.45 -20.63
C PRO A 81 7.27 -21.95 -20.99
N ASP A 82 8.02 -22.74 -20.22
CA ASP A 82 8.41 -24.12 -20.58
C ASP A 82 7.62 -25.21 -19.81
N VAL A 83 6.29 -25.08 -19.76
CA VAL A 83 5.37 -26.21 -19.54
C VAL A 83 4.27 -26.21 -20.58
#